data_AF-A0A927J712-F1
#
_entry.id   AF-A0A927J712-F1
#
_cell.length_a   1.000
_cell.length_b   1.000
_cell.length_c   1.000
_cell.angle_alpha   90.00
_cell.angle_beta   90.00
_cell.angle_gamma   90.00
#
_symmetry.space_group_name_H-M   'P 1'
#
loop_
_entity.id
_entity.type
_entity.pdbx_description
1 polymer ?
#
loop_
_entity_poly.entity_id
_entity_poly.type
_entity_poly.pdbx_seq_one_letter_code
_entity_poly.pdbx_strand_id
1 'polypeptide(L)'
;MKKLLPLLLLLSLLFTFSACGDDEEEPKKEEEKPFVWEGDWNDPTDPNFPFKNEPNFQPGDYNPIKGTWLYLKNPELRLVYTEDFQFLREIFKKASGKWVREVWSEKYIINGTGYKYETDRPYINKWKIAKENGKTYLLVMYLSDEEWRKLEFIE
;
A
#
# COMPACT_ATOMS: atom_id res chain seq x y z
N MET A 1 64.88 -51.52 1.87
CA MET A 1 65.35 -50.12 1.72
C MET A 1 64.83 -49.54 0.42
N LYS A 2 63.65 -48.91 0.45
CA LYS A 2 63.11 -48.16 -0.69
C LYS A 2 62.57 -46.84 -0.16
N LYS A 3 63.36 -45.79 -0.38
CA LYS A 3 63.08 -44.39 -0.06
C LYS A 3 62.01 -43.90 -1.03
N LEU A 4 60.74 -43.87 -0.64
CA LEU A 4 59.66 -43.26 -1.45
C LEU A 4 58.59 -42.55 -0.59
N LEU A 5 58.91 -42.16 0.65
CA LEU A 5 57.90 -41.57 1.56
C LEU A 5 57.78 -40.04 1.61
N PRO A 6 58.56 -39.16 0.94
CA PRO A 6 58.32 -37.72 1.06
C PRO A 6 57.40 -37.16 -0.03
N LEU A 7 57.02 -37.92 -1.07
CA LEU A 7 56.29 -37.35 -2.22
C LEU A 7 54.76 -37.29 -2.07
N LEU A 8 54.18 -37.88 -1.01
CA LEU A 8 52.72 -37.96 -0.82
C LEU A 8 52.14 -36.85 0.07
N LEU A 9 52.97 -35.97 0.63
CA LEU A 9 52.54 -34.87 1.52
C LEU A 9 52.48 -33.50 0.84
N LEU A 10 52.77 -33.41 -0.47
CA LEU A 10 52.80 -32.13 -1.20
C LEU A 10 51.61 -31.93 -2.16
N LEU A 11 50.60 -32.81 -2.16
CA LEU A 11 49.45 -32.74 -3.07
C LEU A 11 48.11 -32.43 -2.39
N SER A 12 48.12 -32.03 -1.10
CA SER A 12 46.91 -31.64 -0.36
C SER A 12 46.66 -30.13 -0.30
N LEU A 13 47.45 -29.32 -1.02
CA LEU A 13 47.32 -27.85 -1.05
C LEU A 13 46.51 -27.30 -2.25
N LEU A 14 45.79 -28.14 -2.99
CA LEU A 14 45.01 -27.73 -4.18
C LEU A 14 43.50 -27.95 -4.03
N PHE A 15 42.94 -27.60 -2.88
CA PHE A 15 41.50 -27.30 -2.76
C PHE A 15 41.32 -25.93 -2.13
N THR A 16 41.76 -24.89 -2.83
CA THR A 16 41.10 -23.59 -2.70
C THR A 16 39.72 -23.75 -3.33
N PHE A 17 38.74 -24.13 -2.52
CA PHE A 17 37.38 -23.75 -2.82
C PHE A 17 37.38 -22.23 -2.91
N SER A 18 37.34 -21.70 -4.12
CA SER A 18 36.74 -20.41 -4.38
C SER A 18 35.25 -20.57 -4.05
N ALA A 19 34.92 -20.66 -2.76
CA ALA A 19 33.65 -20.20 -2.30
C ALA A 19 33.70 -18.70 -2.56
N CYS A 20 33.29 -18.30 -3.78
CA CYS A 20 32.59 -17.05 -3.96
C CYS A 20 31.30 -17.24 -3.14
N GLY A 21 31.43 -17.12 -1.83
CA GLY A 21 30.36 -16.53 -1.04
C GLY A 21 30.29 -15.13 -1.57
N ASP A 22 29.51 -14.97 -2.63
CA ASP A 22 28.85 -13.70 -2.87
C ASP A 22 28.04 -13.52 -1.60
N ASP A 23 28.64 -12.84 -0.62
CA ASP A 23 27.88 -12.06 0.34
C ASP A 23 27.12 -11.07 -0.54
N GLU A 24 26.02 -11.56 -1.13
CA GLU A 24 24.95 -10.71 -1.63
C GLU A 24 24.56 -9.91 -0.40
N GLU A 25 25.14 -8.71 -0.27
CA GLU A 25 24.68 -7.71 0.68
C GLU A 25 23.17 -7.69 0.49
N GLU A 26 22.43 -8.22 1.49
CA GLU A 26 20.99 -8.14 1.47
C GLU A 26 20.66 -6.69 1.15
N PRO A 27 19.85 -6.43 0.11
CA PRO A 27 19.62 -5.07 -0.34
C PRO A 27 19.15 -4.29 0.87
N LYS A 28 20.00 -3.34 1.33
CA LYS A 28 19.70 -2.48 2.47
C LYS A 28 18.30 -1.95 2.25
N LYS A 29 17.35 -2.44 3.06
CA LYS A 29 15.96 -2.02 3.00
C LYS A 29 15.99 -0.52 3.21
N GLU A 30 15.81 0.26 2.15
CA GLU A 30 15.74 1.71 2.26
C GLU A 30 14.71 2.02 3.34
N GLU A 31 15.14 2.71 4.39
CA GLU A 31 14.25 3.09 5.48
C GLU A 31 13.10 3.90 4.85
N GLU A 32 11.88 3.36 4.90
CA GLU A 32 10.71 4.06 4.41
C GLU A 32 10.61 5.39 5.17
N LYS A 33 10.81 6.50 4.46
CA LYS A 33 10.62 7.84 5.04
C LYS A 33 9.21 7.94 5.63
N PRO A 34 9.04 8.59 6.79
CA PRO A 34 7.71 8.80 7.36
C PRO A 34 6.85 9.55 6.35
N PHE A 35 5.59 9.14 6.23
CA PHE A 35 4.64 9.86 5.39
C PHE A 35 4.42 11.26 5.97
N VAL A 36 4.50 12.28 5.12
CA VAL A 36 4.26 13.68 5.46
C VAL A 36 3.00 14.14 4.74
N TRP A 37 2.12 14.84 5.45
CA TRP A 37 0.91 15.40 4.86
C TRP A 37 1.24 16.70 4.12
N GLU A 38 1.09 16.72 2.81
CA GLU A 38 1.51 17.83 1.95
C GLU A 38 0.35 18.73 1.46
N GLY A 39 -0.86 18.69 2.05
CA GLY A 39 -2.01 19.52 1.63
C GLY A 39 -3.28 18.73 1.24
N ASP A 40 -4.35 19.44 0.88
CA ASP A 40 -5.61 18.89 0.36
C ASP A 40 -5.57 18.86 -1.17
N TRP A 41 -5.37 17.69 -1.77
CA TRP A 41 -5.32 17.58 -3.24
C TRP A 41 -6.70 17.53 -3.89
N ASN A 42 -7.77 17.64 -3.10
CA ASN A 42 -9.12 17.85 -3.60
C ASN A 42 -9.44 19.34 -3.76
N ASP A 43 -8.63 20.24 -3.16
CA ASP A 43 -8.80 21.69 -3.21
C ASP A 43 -7.74 22.34 -4.13
N PRO A 44 -8.13 22.88 -5.31
CA PRO A 44 -7.18 23.54 -6.22
C PRO A 44 -6.56 24.81 -5.63
N THR A 45 -7.17 25.38 -4.59
CA THR A 45 -6.67 26.59 -3.91
C THR A 45 -5.61 26.28 -2.86
N ASP A 46 -5.40 25.01 -2.49
CA ASP A 46 -4.38 24.61 -1.53
C ASP A 46 -2.98 25.05 -2.03
N PRO A 47 -2.15 25.72 -1.19
CA PRO A 47 -0.81 26.17 -1.57
C PRO A 47 0.11 25.07 -2.13
N ASN A 48 -0.13 23.81 -1.78
CA ASN A 48 0.63 22.64 -2.16
C ASN A 48 -0.10 21.71 -3.15
N PHE A 49 -1.23 22.14 -3.72
CA PHE A 49 -1.91 21.39 -4.77
C PHE A 49 -0.92 21.07 -5.91
N PRO A 50 -0.66 19.79 -6.24
CA PRO A 50 0.44 19.43 -7.13
C PRO A 50 0.14 19.71 -8.61
N PHE A 51 -1.15 19.90 -8.95
CA PHE A 51 -1.60 20.07 -10.33
C PHE A 51 -1.83 21.53 -10.73
N LYS A 52 -1.31 22.51 -9.96
CA LYS A 52 -1.49 23.95 -10.22
C LYS A 52 -1.11 24.41 -11.62
N ASN A 53 -0.13 23.72 -12.22
CA ASN A 53 0.41 24.07 -13.52
C ASN A 53 -0.08 23.11 -14.63
N GLU A 54 -1.01 22.20 -14.32
CA GLU A 54 -1.57 21.29 -15.31
C GLU A 54 -2.80 21.92 -15.97
N PRO A 55 -2.71 22.33 -17.25
CA PRO A 55 -3.70 23.21 -17.90
C PRO A 55 -5.09 22.59 -18.06
N ASN A 56 -5.21 21.27 -17.88
CA ASN A 56 -6.48 20.54 -18.04
C ASN A 56 -6.95 19.88 -16.74
N PHE A 57 -6.24 20.04 -15.63
CA PHE A 57 -6.64 19.43 -14.36
C PHE A 57 -7.78 20.22 -13.71
N GLN A 58 -8.89 19.56 -13.44
CA GLN A 58 -10.04 20.11 -12.73
C GLN A 58 -10.12 19.57 -11.29
N PRO A 59 -10.66 20.38 -10.36
CA PRO A 59 -10.99 19.89 -9.02
C PRO A 59 -11.88 18.65 -9.10
N GLY A 60 -11.43 17.55 -8.48
CA GLY A 60 -12.12 16.25 -8.55
C GLY A 60 -11.55 15.25 -9.55
N ASP A 61 -10.64 15.66 -10.43
CA ASP A 61 -9.99 14.74 -11.37
C ASP A 61 -9.09 13.71 -10.65
N TYR A 62 -8.54 14.07 -9.50
CA TYR A 62 -7.70 13.17 -8.71
C TYR A 62 -8.49 12.47 -7.60
N ASN A 63 -9.03 11.30 -7.93
CA ASN A 63 -9.63 10.38 -6.97
C ASN A 63 -9.25 8.92 -7.27
N PRO A 64 -7.98 8.53 -7.06
CA PRO A 64 -7.45 7.23 -7.46
C PRO A 64 -8.04 6.03 -6.70
N ILE A 65 -8.72 6.27 -5.58
CA ILE A 65 -9.34 5.23 -4.75
C ILE A 65 -10.85 5.14 -4.93
N LYS A 66 -11.42 5.91 -5.86
CA LYS A 66 -12.85 5.88 -6.20
C LYS A 66 -13.32 4.45 -6.48
N GLY A 67 -14.46 4.10 -5.93
CA GLY A 67 -15.17 2.84 -6.18
C GLY A 67 -15.61 2.12 -4.92
N THR A 68 -16.15 0.93 -5.12
CA THR A 68 -16.63 0.04 -4.06
C THR A 68 -15.58 -1.05 -3.81
N TRP A 69 -15.22 -1.25 -2.55
CA TRP A 69 -14.15 -2.16 -2.15
C TRP A 69 -14.64 -3.12 -1.07
N LEU A 70 -14.62 -4.42 -1.36
CA LEU A 70 -14.96 -5.48 -0.41
C LEU A 70 -13.82 -5.69 0.58
N TYR A 71 -14.10 -5.59 1.88
CA TYR A 71 -13.06 -5.83 2.88
C TYR A 71 -12.83 -7.33 3.08
N LEU A 72 -11.65 -7.85 2.69
CA LEU A 72 -11.42 -9.30 2.70
C LEU A 72 -11.43 -9.93 4.10
N LYS A 73 -10.99 -9.19 5.14
CA LYS A 73 -11.07 -9.69 6.53
C LYS A 73 -12.50 -9.66 7.09
N ASN A 74 -13.42 -8.92 6.46
CA ASN A 74 -14.84 -8.88 6.81
C ASN A 74 -15.72 -8.74 5.55
N PRO A 75 -16.07 -9.86 4.90
CA PRO A 75 -16.85 -9.85 3.65
C PRO A 75 -18.27 -9.28 3.77
N GLU A 76 -18.73 -8.95 4.98
CA GLU A 76 -20.00 -8.26 5.23
C GLU A 76 -19.86 -6.74 5.23
N LEU A 77 -18.66 -6.22 4.95
CA LEU A 77 -18.36 -4.80 4.87
C LEU A 77 -17.76 -4.45 3.50
N ARG A 78 -18.31 -3.41 2.88
CA ARG A 78 -17.68 -2.72 1.75
C ARG A 78 -17.44 -1.27 2.10
N LEU A 79 -16.32 -0.74 1.61
CA LEU A 79 -15.96 0.66 1.70
C LEU A 79 -16.22 1.30 0.34
N VAL A 80 -16.93 2.43 0.32
CA VAL A 80 -17.28 3.12 -0.92
C VAL A 80 -16.66 4.51 -0.90
N TYR A 81 -15.76 4.76 -1.84
CA TYR A 81 -15.15 6.06 -2.07
C TYR A 81 -15.83 6.65 -3.31
N THR A 82 -16.67 7.66 -3.08
CA THR A 82 -17.48 8.27 -4.14
C THR A 82 -16.68 9.27 -4.96
N GLU A 83 -17.21 9.65 -6.12
CA GLU A 83 -16.58 10.62 -7.03
C GLU A 83 -16.43 12.01 -6.40
N ASP A 84 -17.42 12.42 -5.62
CA ASP A 84 -17.51 13.67 -4.87
C ASP A 84 -16.83 13.62 -3.50
N PHE A 85 -15.99 12.62 -3.26
CA PHE A 85 -15.21 12.43 -2.05
C PHE A 85 -16.01 12.21 -0.76
N GLN A 86 -17.24 11.70 -0.83
CA GLN A 86 -17.88 11.08 0.32
C GLN A 86 -17.33 9.67 0.57
N PHE A 87 -17.16 9.32 1.85
CA PHE A 87 -16.78 7.97 2.25
C PHE A 87 -17.98 7.27 2.89
N LEU A 88 -18.44 6.18 2.27
CA LEU A 88 -19.59 5.40 2.74
C LEU A 88 -19.14 4.00 3.17
N ARG A 89 -19.97 3.37 4.01
CA ARG A 89 -19.88 1.94 4.31
C ARG A 89 -21.14 1.24 3.83
N GLU A 90 -20.98 0.09 3.22
CA GLU A 90 -22.08 -0.84 2.99
C GLU A 90 -21.90 -2.04 3.90
N ILE A 91 -22.93 -2.33 4.70
CA ILE A 91 -22.95 -3.43 5.66
C ILE A 91 -24.02 -4.42 5.22
N PHE A 92 -23.63 -5.68 5.03
CA PHE A 92 -24.57 -6.75 4.72
C PHE A 92 -25.36 -7.14 5.97
N LYS A 93 -26.67 -6.89 5.97
CA LYS A 93 -27.55 -7.26 7.07
C LYS A 93 -28.11 -8.66 6.80
N LYS A 94 -27.55 -9.69 7.46
CA LYS A 94 -27.95 -11.10 7.30
C LYS A 94 -29.45 -11.34 7.46
N ALA A 95 -30.08 -10.67 8.43
CA ALA A 95 -31.51 -10.83 8.72
C ALA A 95 -32.42 -10.43 7.54
N SER A 96 -32.01 -9.45 6.73
CA SER A 96 -32.76 -8.98 5.57
C SER A 96 -32.19 -9.43 4.23
N GLY A 97 -30.98 -10.00 4.22
CA GLY A 97 -30.25 -10.38 3.00
C GLY A 97 -29.88 -9.19 2.11
N LYS A 98 -29.77 -7.98 2.68
CA LYS A 98 -29.53 -6.74 1.93
C LYS A 98 -28.29 -6.01 2.42
N TRP A 99 -27.64 -5.30 1.49
CA TRP A 99 -26.66 -4.29 1.81
C TRP A 99 -27.37 -3.02 2.28
N VAL A 100 -26.92 -2.48 3.41
CA VAL A 100 -27.37 -1.19 3.93
C VAL A 100 -26.20 -0.22 3.85
N ARG A 101 -26.44 0.95 3.28
CA ARG A 101 -25.45 1.99 3.08
C ARG A 101 -25.55 3.03 4.18
N GLU A 102 -24.41 3.40 4.75
CA GLU A 102 -24.27 4.37 5.83
C GLU A 102 -23.18 5.38 5.42
N VAL A 103 -23.46 6.68 5.57
CA VAL A 103 -22.43 7.70 5.37
C VAL A 103 -21.45 7.59 6.53
N TRP A 104 -20.19 7.31 6.21
CA TRP A 104 -19.13 7.21 7.20
C TRP A 104 -18.43 8.55 7.41
N SER A 105 -18.25 9.30 6.33
CA SER A 105 -17.80 10.68 6.35
C SER A 105 -18.33 11.42 5.13
N GLU A 106 -18.83 12.64 5.36
CA GLU A 106 -19.33 13.53 4.30
C GLU A 106 -18.21 13.96 3.35
N LYS A 107 -16.95 13.96 3.82
CA LYS A 107 -15.79 14.30 3.00
C LYS A 107 -14.54 13.56 3.46
N TYR A 108 -13.84 12.94 2.52
CA TYR A 108 -12.45 12.53 2.68
C TYR A 108 -11.54 13.38 1.79
N ILE A 109 -10.28 13.50 2.20
CA ILE A 109 -9.25 14.29 1.55
C ILE A 109 -8.11 13.36 1.17
N ILE A 110 -7.60 13.49 -0.06
CA ILE A 110 -6.42 12.75 -0.53
C ILE A 110 -5.20 13.67 -0.52
N ASN A 111 -4.04 13.10 -0.17
CA ASN A 111 -2.74 13.72 -0.27
C ASN A 111 -1.71 12.68 -0.70
N GLY A 112 -1.30 12.65 -1.97
CA GLY A 112 -0.37 11.64 -2.46
C GLY A 112 -0.87 10.22 -2.18
N THR A 113 -0.08 9.45 -1.43
CA THR A 113 -0.40 8.10 -0.96
C THR A 113 -1.12 8.07 0.39
N GLY A 114 -1.51 9.22 0.92
CA GLY A 114 -2.30 9.39 2.12
C GLY A 114 -3.74 9.77 1.81
N TYR A 115 -4.66 9.41 2.70
CA TYR A 115 -5.99 10.01 2.75
C TYR A 115 -6.46 10.14 4.20
N LYS A 116 -7.30 11.13 4.47
CA LYS A 116 -7.95 11.30 5.77
C LYS A 116 -9.43 11.59 5.59
N TYR A 117 -10.22 11.33 6.60
CA TYR A 117 -11.63 11.69 6.63
C TYR A 117 -11.97 12.16 8.04
N GLU A 118 -12.92 13.07 8.13
CA GLU A 118 -13.34 13.61 9.42
C GLU A 118 -14.27 12.61 10.11
N THR A 119 -13.86 12.20 11.29
CA THR A 119 -14.70 11.63 12.36
C THR A 119 -14.32 12.36 13.64
N ASP A 120 -14.84 11.94 14.80
CA ASP A 120 -14.46 12.49 16.12
C ASP A 120 -12.92 12.56 16.35
N ARG A 121 -12.13 11.79 15.59
CA ARG A 121 -10.67 11.95 15.48
C ARG A 121 -10.24 11.92 14.01
N PRO A 122 -9.23 12.72 13.60
CA PRO A 122 -8.71 12.64 12.24
C PRO A 122 -7.93 11.34 12.05
N TYR A 123 -8.47 10.41 11.28
CA TYR A 123 -7.76 9.20 10.88
C TYR A 123 -6.99 9.47 9.59
N ILE A 124 -5.67 9.42 9.65
CA ILE A 124 -4.82 9.45 8.45
C ILE A 124 -4.44 8.01 8.11
N ASN A 125 -4.65 7.66 6.85
CA ASN A 125 -4.36 6.36 6.28
C ASN A 125 -3.36 6.50 5.15
N LYS A 126 -2.43 5.55 5.02
CA LYS A 126 -1.73 5.31 3.76
C LYS A 126 -2.56 4.40 2.88
N TRP A 127 -2.46 4.57 1.57
CA TRP A 127 -3.10 3.71 0.58
C TRP A 127 -2.15 3.37 -0.57
N LYS A 128 -2.38 2.23 -1.21
CA LYS A 128 -1.79 1.89 -2.52
C LYS A 128 -2.71 0.93 -3.28
N ILE A 129 -2.65 0.96 -4.60
CA ILE A 129 -3.35 0.01 -5.47
C ILE A 129 -2.41 -1.12 -5.86
N ALA A 130 -2.86 -2.36 -5.71
CA ALA A 130 -2.16 -3.55 -6.18
C ALA A 130 -3.03 -4.30 -7.19
N LYS A 131 -2.40 -4.90 -8.20
CA LYS A 131 -3.05 -5.80 -9.16
C LYS A 131 -2.43 -7.18 -9.04
N GLU A 132 -3.24 -8.18 -8.72
CA GLU A 132 -2.78 -9.57 -8.54
C GLU A 132 -3.80 -10.50 -9.19
N ASN A 133 -3.35 -11.41 -10.06
CA ASN A 133 -4.22 -12.42 -10.70
C ASN A 133 -5.48 -11.85 -11.38
N GLY A 134 -5.34 -10.71 -12.07
CA GLY A 134 -6.45 -10.04 -12.76
C GLY A 134 -7.43 -9.29 -11.83
N LYS A 135 -7.18 -9.29 -10.52
CA LYS A 135 -7.97 -8.55 -9.53
C LYS A 135 -7.27 -7.28 -9.10
N THR A 136 -8.05 -6.25 -8.80
CA THR A 136 -7.56 -4.98 -8.26
C THR A 136 -7.83 -4.91 -6.77
N TYR A 137 -6.83 -4.48 -6.01
CA TYR A 137 -6.90 -4.35 -4.57
C TYR A 137 -6.52 -2.94 -4.13
N LEU A 138 -7.30 -2.39 -3.19
CA LEU A 138 -6.91 -1.26 -2.39
C LEU A 138 -6.28 -1.78 -1.11
N LEU A 139 -5.02 -1.42 -0.88
CA LEU A 139 -4.31 -1.68 0.36
C LEU A 139 -4.37 -0.41 1.21
N VAL A 140 -4.87 -0.52 2.44
CA VAL A 140 -5.01 0.61 3.37
C VAL A 140 -4.32 0.30 4.69
N MET A 141 -3.58 1.25 5.24
CA MET A 141 -2.92 1.11 6.54
C MET A 141 -3.17 2.40 7.34
N TYR A 142 -3.64 2.30 8.59
CA TYR A 142 -3.66 3.49 9.46
C TYR A 142 -2.22 3.90 9.74
N LEU A 143 -1.92 5.20 9.84
CA LEU A 143 -0.56 5.64 10.16
C LEU A 143 -0.03 5.10 11.50
N SER A 144 -0.93 4.76 12.43
CA SER A 144 -0.61 4.14 13.72
C SER A 144 -0.37 2.64 13.66
N ASP A 145 -0.68 2.00 12.53
CA ASP A 145 -0.67 0.55 12.39
C ASP A 145 0.55 0.11 11.58
N GLU A 146 0.94 -1.15 11.76
CA GLU A 146 2.01 -1.80 11.00
C GLU A 146 1.48 -2.76 9.92
N GLU A 147 0.15 -2.93 9.84
CA GLU A 147 -0.48 -3.90 8.95
C GLU A 147 -1.32 -3.26 7.84
N TRP A 148 -1.10 -3.74 6.61
CA TRP A 148 -1.95 -3.43 5.46
C TRP A 148 -3.25 -4.25 5.50
N ARG A 149 -4.37 -3.54 5.42
CA ARG A 149 -5.69 -4.11 5.13
C ARG A 149 -5.86 -4.22 3.62
N LYS A 150 -6.39 -5.34 3.17
CA LYS A 150 -6.63 -5.62 1.75
C LYS A 150 -8.12 -5.57 1.45
N LEU A 151 -8.50 -4.75 0.48
CA LEU A 151 -9.85 -4.64 -0.02
C LEU A 151 -9.87 -4.95 -1.52
N GLU A 152 -10.79 -5.78 -1.96
CA GLU A 152 -10.96 -6.16 -3.38
C GLU A 152 -11.92 -5.20 -4.06
N PHE A 153 -11.54 -4.67 -5.22
CA PHE A 153 -12.43 -3.86 -6.04
C PHE A 153 -13.63 -4.69 -6.50
N ILE A 154 -14.83 -4.15 -6.35
CA ILE A 154 -16.07 -4.76 -6.83
C ILE A 154 -16.83 -3.72 -7.65
N GLU A 155 -17.14 -4.09 -8.90
CA GLU A 155 -17.92 -3.27 -9.84
C GLU A 155 -19.37 -3.04 -9.37
#